data_AF-A0A658BP77-F1
#
_entry.id   AF-A0A658BP77-F1
#
_cell.length_a   1.000
_cell.length_b   1.000
_cell.length_c   1.000
_cell.angle_alpha   90.00
_cell.angle_beta   90.00
_cell.angle_gamma   90.00
#
_symmetry.space_group_name_H-M   'P 1'
#
loop_
_entity.id
_entity.type
_entity.pdbx_description
1 polymer ?
#
loop_
_entity_poly.entity_id
_entity_poly.type
_entity_poly.pdbx_seq_one_letter_code
_entity_poly.pdbx_strand_id
1 'polypeptide(L)'
;MRLLIIIALGWGFTRLVQLAPTAWHTLLAAFPPVLISLLLAFLFGRSLFHGEALITRIARCELPDGLSDELIHYTRRLTAVWSLYMLGCALLSAVLAPQLSAALLAALPPVLAGALISGEYLFRKWRFSQYTHRNPLALMLFLIQHGFPVR
;
A
#
# COMPACT_ATOMS: atom_id res chain seq x y z
N MET A 1 9.87 23.95 0.90
CA MET A 1 8.63 24.40 0.23
C MET A 1 7.57 23.29 0.09
N ARG A 2 7.88 22.10 -0.46
CA ARG A 2 6.90 21.00 -0.64
C ARG A 2 6.24 20.48 0.65
N LEU A 3 7.00 20.35 1.74
CA LEU A 3 6.48 19.84 3.03
C LEU A 3 5.45 20.80 3.67
N LEU A 4 5.69 22.11 3.61
CA LEU A 4 4.77 23.11 4.14
C LEU A 4 3.44 23.14 3.40
N ILE A 5 3.47 22.89 2.08
CA ILE A 5 2.25 22.78 1.26
C ILE A 5 1.43 21.57 1.67
N ILE A 6 2.07 20.40 1.87
CA ILE A 6 1.37 19.17 2.31
C ILE A 6 0.73 19.37 3.69
N ILE A 7 1.47 19.97 4.62
CA ILE A 7 0.95 20.27 5.95
C ILE A 7 -0.22 21.25 5.84
N ALA A 8 -0.07 22.36 5.13
CA ALA A 8 -1.13 23.35 4.95
C ALA A 8 -2.40 22.76 4.32
N LEU A 9 -2.26 21.88 3.31
CA LEU A 9 -3.38 21.16 2.70
C LEU A 9 -4.06 20.19 3.69
N GLY A 10 -3.28 19.50 4.53
CA GLY A 10 -3.82 18.64 5.59
C GLY A 10 -4.63 19.44 6.60
N TRP A 11 -4.13 20.57 7.07
CA TRP A 11 -4.85 21.47 7.98
C TRP A 11 -6.07 22.12 7.34
N GLY A 12 -6.00 22.48 6.05
CA GLY A 12 -7.15 22.99 5.29
C GLY A 12 -8.26 21.95 5.17
N PHE A 13 -7.90 20.69 4.90
CA PHE A 13 -8.87 19.60 4.82
C PHE A 13 -9.56 19.32 6.16
N THR A 14 -8.81 19.26 7.28
CA THR A 14 -9.44 19.05 8.60
C THR A 14 -10.38 20.19 8.99
N ARG A 15 -10.04 21.44 8.66
CA ARG A 15 -10.92 22.60 8.86
C ARG A 15 -12.18 22.52 7.99
N LEU A 16 -12.06 22.11 6.73
CA LEU A 16 -13.21 21.93 5.84
C LEU A 16 -14.18 20.87 6.40
N VAL A 17 -13.65 19.75 6.92
CA VAL A 17 -14.48 18.71 7.57
C VAL A 17 -15.20 19.28 8.79
N GLN A 18 -14.56 20.11 9.62
CA GLN A 18 -15.17 20.73 10.81
C GLN A 18 -16.24 21.79 10.49
N LEU A 19 -16.13 22.45 9.33
CA LEU A 19 -17.09 23.46 8.87
C LEU A 19 -18.29 22.85 8.12
N ALA A 20 -18.19 21.59 7.72
CA ALA A 20 -19.28 20.87 7.07
C ALA A 20 -20.42 20.58 8.07
N PRO A 21 -21.65 20.32 7.59
CA PRO A 21 -22.70 19.81 8.47
C PRO A 21 -22.27 18.51 9.14
N THR A 22 -22.64 18.30 10.41
CA THR A 22 -22.28 17.12 11.20
C THR A 22 -22.63 15.79 10.55
N ALA A 23 -23.70 15.76 9.74
CA ALA A 23 -24.09 14.60 8.93
C ALA A 23 -23.02 14.14 7.93
N TRP A 24 -22.14 15.05 7.47
CA TRP A 24 -21.10 14.77 6.50
C TRP A 24 -19.72 14.49 7.10
N HIS A 25 -19.52 14.74 8.40
CA HIS A 25 -18.21 14.64 9.04
C HIS A 25 -17.57 13.25 8.85
N THR A 26 -18.34 12.18 9.08
CA THR A 26 -17.87 10.80 8.99
C THR A 26 -17.52 10.42 7.55
N LEU A 27 -18.38 10.79 6.60
CA LEU A 27 -18.17 10.54 5.17
C LEU A 27 -16.95 11.30 4.63
N LEU A 28 -16.81 12.58 4.95
CA LEU A 28 -15.68 13.39 4.52
C LEU A 28 -14.37 12.90 5.16
N ALA A 29 -14.39 12.51 6.43
CA ALA A 29 -13.21 11.96 7.10
C ALA A 29 -12.78 10.60 6.52
N ALA A 30 -13.73 9.75 6.12
CA ALA A 30 -13.44 8.44 5.50
C ALA A 30 -13.06 8.53 4.02
N PHE A 31 -13.36 9.64 3.34
CA PHE A 31 -13.17 9.77 1.89
C PHE A 31 -11.71 9.64 1.44
N PRO A 32 -10.72 10.38 2.01
CA PRO A 32 -9.33 10.23 1.58
C PRO A 32 -8.76 8.81 1.74
N PRO A 33 -8.87 8.12 2.90
CA PRO A 33 -8.33 6.78 3.03
C PRO A 33 -9.01 5.77 2.09
N VAL A 34 -10.34 5.86 1.90
CA VAL A 34 -11.06 5.01 0.93
C VAL A 34 -10.56 5.25 -0.49
N LEU A 35 -10.46 6.51 -0.90
CA LEU A 35 -10.01 6.88 -2.24
C LEU A 35 -8.58 6.38 -2.51
N ILE A 36 -7.66 6.62 -1.57
CA ILE A 36 -6.26 6.18 -1.70
C ILE A 36 -6.18 4.65 -1.79
N SER A 37 -6.90 3.93 -0.94
CA SER A 37 -6.95 2.46 -0.98
C SER A 37 -7.51 1.94 -2.31
N LEU A 38 -8.58 2.55 -2.84
CA LEU A 38 -9.13 2.18 -4.15
C LEU A 38 -8.14 2.46 -5.30
N LEU A 39 -7.48 3.62 -5.29
CA LEU A 39 -6.48 3.97 -6.30
C LEU A 39 -5.30 2.98 -6.26
N LEU A 40 -4.81 2.63 -5.07
CA LEU A 40 -3.74 1.64 -4.91
C LEU A 40 -4.19 0.24 -5.34
N ALA A 41 -5.40 -0.17 -4.94
CA ALA A 41 -5.98 -1.44 -5.35
C ALA A 41 -6.08 -1.52 -6.88
N PHE A 42 -6.53 -0.45 -7.52
CA PHE A 42 -6.61 -0.32 -8.97
C PHE A 42 -5.23 -0.37 -9.63
N LEU A 43 -4.24 0.36 -9.12
CA LEU A 43 -2.88 0.37 -9.68
C LEU A 43 -2.23 -1.03 -9.60
N PHE A 44 -2.29 -1.67 -8.42
CA PHE A 44 -1.78 -3.04 -8.24
C PHE A 44 -2.57 -4.03 -9.09
N GLY A 45 -3.89 -3.97 -9.06
CA GLY A 45 -4.78 -4.87 -9.80
C GLY A 45 -4.59 -4.76 -11.31
N ARG A 46 -4.55 -3.53 -11.85
CA ARG A 46 -4.31 -3.27 -13.27
C ARG A 46 -2.95 -3.82 -13.73
N SER A 47 -1.92 -3.76 -12.88
CA SER A 47 -0.59 -4.32 -13.20
C SER A 47 -0.58 -5.83 -13.38
N LEU A 48 -1.57 -6.56 -12.83
CA LEU A 48 -1.68 -8.01 -13.03
C LEU A 48 -2.11 -8.39 -14.46
N PHE A 49 -2.90 -7.52 -15.10
CA PHE A 49 -3.51 -7.76 -16.41
C PHE A 49 -2.76 -7.10 -17.56
N HIS A 50 -2.12 -5.94 -17.33
CA HIS A 50 -1.45 -5.16 -18.36
C HIS A 50 0.07 -5.23 -18.22
N GLY A 51 0.64 -6.43 -18.39
CA GLY A 51 2.08 -6.68 -18.38
C GLY A 51 2.60 -7.29 -17.08
N GLU A 52 3.74 -6.79 -16.62
CA GLU A 52 4.43 -7.31 -15.43
C GLU A 52 3.82 -6.73 -14.14
N ALA A 53 3.51 -7.61 -13.19
CA ALA A 53 2.93 -7.21 -11.91
C ALA A 53 3.86 -6.27 -11.15
N LEU A 54 3.28 -5.30 -10.44
CA LEU A 54 4.04 -4.22 -9.82
C LEU A 54 5.13 -4.73 -8.88
N ILE A 55 4.83 -5.73 -8.04
CA ILE A 55 5.82 -6.28 -7.12
C ILE A 55 6.90 -7.07 -7.86
N THR A 56 6.58 -7.70 -8.99
CA THR A 56 7.59 -8.35 -9.84
C THR A 56 8.57 -7.32 -10.41
N ARG A 57 8.07 -6.16 -10.86
CA ARG A 57 8.93 -5.05 -11.32
C ARG A 57 9.86 -4.55 -10.22
N ILE A 58 9.35 -4.40 -8.99
CA ILE A 58 10.15 -4.03 -7.82
C ILE A 58 11.22 -5.10 -7.55
N ALA A 59 10.82 -6.38 -7.51
CA ALA A 59 11.73 -7.48 -7.26
C ALA A 59 12.86 -7.58 -8.30
N ARG A 60 12.60 -7.25 -9.57
CA ARG A 60 13.64 -7.21 -10.61
C ARG A 60 14.66 -6.08 -10.39
N CYS A 61 14.24 -4.98 -9.76
CA CYS A 61 15.18 -3.95 -9.33
C CYS A 61 16.07 -4.43 -8.16
N GLU A 62 15.56 -5.34 -7.32
CA GLU A 62 16.31 -5.92 -6.20
C GLU A 62 17.27 -7.03 -6.64
N LEU A 63 16.87 -7.86 -7.60
CA LEU A 63 17.65 -8.97 -8.15
C LEU A 63 17.95 -8.74 -9.65
N PRO A 64 18.97 -7.91 -9.96
CA PRO A 64 19.36 -7.62 -11.35
C PRO A 64 19.93 -8.83 -12.09
N ASP A 65 20.44 -9.85 -11.37
CA ASP A 65 20.99 -11.08 -11.95
C ASP A 65 19.91 -12.02 -12.54
N GLY A 66 18.64 -11.67 -12.38
CA GLY A 66 17.49 -12.36 -12.95
C GLY A 66 16.50 -12.84 -11.88
N LEU A 67 15.22 -12.85 -12.25
CA LEU A 67 14.15 -13.46 -11.46
C LEU A 67 13.87 -14.87 -11.99
N SER A 68 13.84 -15.86 -11.10
CA SER A 68 13.34 -17.19 -11.47
C SER A 68 11.83 -17.17 -11.73
N ASP A 69 11.34 -18.11 -12.54
CA ASP A 69 9.91 -18.25 -12.82
C ASP A 69 9.09 -18.43 -11.55
N GLU A 70 9.63 -19.12 -10.54
CA GLU A 70 8.98 -19.27 -9.24
C GLU A 70 8.77 -17.92 -8.54
N LEU A 71 9.79 -17.05 -8.51
CA LEU A 71 9.69 -15.70 -7.94
C LEU A 71 8.72 -14.81 -8.73
N ILE A 72 8.65 -14.97 -10.05
CA ILE A 72 7.68 -14.24 -10.88
C ILE A 72 6.25 -14.63 -10.47
N HIS A 73 5.94 -15.93 -10.39
CA HIS A 73 4.62 -16.40 -9.96
C HIS A 73 4.29 -15.96 -8.53
N TYR A 74 5.27 -16.04 -7.62
CA TYR A 74 5.12 -15.60 -6.23
C TYR A 74 4.79 -14.10 -6.14
N THR A 75 5.57 -13.25 -6.79
CA THR A 75 5.40 -11.79 -6.75
C THR A 75 4.10 -11.34 -7.44
N ARG A 76 3.64 -12.06 -8.48
CA ARG A 76 2.31 -11.87 -9.08
C ARG A 76 1.19 -12.19 -8.07
N ARG A 77 1.25 -13.33 -7.39
CA ARG A 77 0.27 -13.68 -6.34
C ARG A 77 0.28 -12.67 -5.21
N LEU A 78 1.47 -12.24 -4.79
CA LEU A 78 1.62 -11.21 -3.77
C LEU A 78 0.99 -9.88 -4.21
N THR A 79 1.14 -9.49 -5.48
CA THR A 79 0.50 -8.29 -6.03
C THR A 79 -1.03 -8.40 -5.97
N ALA A 80 -1.59 -9.58 -6.24
CA ALA A 80 -3.03 -9.84 -6.09
C ALA A 80 -3.48 -9.75 -4.63
N VAL A 81 -2.72 -10.32 -3.69
CA VAL A 81 -3.00 -10.22 -2.25
C VAL A 81 -3.02 -8.76 -1.80
N TRP A 82 -2.05 -7.96 -2.22
CA TRP A 82 -2.01 -6.53 -1.90
C TRP A 82 -3.18 -5.75 -2.52
N SER A 83 -3.54 -6.06 -3.77
CA SER A 83 -4.70 -5.45 -4.43
C SER A 83 -6.00 -5.77 -3.69
N LEU A 84 -6.22 -7.04 -3.31
CA LEU A 84 -7.39 -7.48 -2.55
C LEU A 84 -7.42 -6.89 -1.15
N TYR A 85 -6.28 -6.83 -0.47
CA TYR A 85 -6.16 -6.20 0.84
C TYR A 85 -6.60 -4.72 0.77
N MET A 86 -6.08 -3.94 -0.18
CA MET A 86 -6.43 -2.53 -0.34
C MET A 86 -7.91 -2.35 -0.70
N LEU A 87 -8.44 -3.20 -1.59
CA LEU A 87 -9.86 -3.20 -1.92
C LEU A 87 -10.73 -3.53 -0.70
N GLY A 88 -10.33 -4.52 0.08
CA GLY A 88 -11.01 -4.91 1.33
C GLY A 88 -11.01 -3.78 2.35
N CYS A 89 -9.89 -3.09 2.54
CA CYS A 89 -9.83 -1.92 3.42
C CYS A 89 -10.75 -0.79 2.97
N ALA A 90 -10.81 -0.50 1.66
CA ALA A 90 -11.71 0.51 1.12
C ALA A 90 -13.18 0.14 1.36
N LEU A 91 -13.56 -1.12 1.09
CA LEU A 91 -14.92 -1.62 1.30
C LEU A 91 -15.31 -1.62 2.78
N LEU A 92 -14.45 -2.13 3.65
CA LEU A 92 -14.67 -2.12 5.10
C LEU A 92 -14.83 -0.70 5.62
N SER A 93 -13.98 0.23 5.17
CA SER A 93 -14.07 1.63 5.60
C SER A 93 -15.35 2.29 5.11
N ALA A 94 -15.80 2.00 3.87
CA ALA A 94 -17.04 2.55 3.33
C ALA A 94 -18.29 1.98 4.02
N VAL A 95 -18.31 0.67 4.32
CA VAL A 95 -19.46 0.00 4.96
C VAL A 95 -19.54 0.30 6.45
N LEU A 96 -18.41 0.25 7.15
CA LEU A 96 -18.33 0.33 8.61
C LEU A 96 -18.15 1.76 9.16
N ALA A 97 -17.96 2.77 8.29
CA ALA A 97 -17.92 4.19 8.66
C ALA A 97 -19.02 4.65 9.64
N PRO A 98 -20.29 4.18 9.52
CA PRO A 98 -21.34 4.61 10.44
C PRO A 98 -21.36 3.83 11.76
N GLN A 99 -20.71 2.65 11.84
CA GLN A 99 -20.80 1.76 13.01
C GLN A 99 -19.55 1.75 13.87
N LEU A 100 -18.38 2.07 13.30
CA LEU A 100 -17.10 2.08 14.01
C LEU A 100 -16.58 3.49 14.20
N SER A 101 -15.78 3.69 15.25
CA SER A 101 -15.10 4.97 15.44
C SER A 101 -14.08 5.21 14.34
N ALA A 102 -13.90 6.48 13.95
CA ALA A 102 -12.89 6.88 12.97
C ALA A 102 -11.47 6.40 13.36
N ALA A 103 -11.18 6.35 14.67
CA ALA A 103 -9.92 5.84 15.19
C ALA A 103 -9.71 4.35 14.86
N LEU A 104 -10.73 3.52 15.03
CA LEU A 104 -10.64 2.08 14.76
C LEU A 104 -10.52 1.81 13.25
N LEU A 105 -11.28 2.53 12.43
CA LEU A 105 -11.19 2.45 10.97
C LEU A 105 -9.83 2.90 10.44
N ALA A 106 -9.21 3.89 11.09
CA ALA A 106 -7.86 4.34 10.75
C ALA A 106 -6.77 3.38 11.25
N ALA A 107 -6.97 2.73 12.40
CA ALA A 107 -5.99 1.84 13.02
C ALA A 107 -5.94 0.44 12.39
N LEU A 108 -7.08 -0.08 11.92
CA LEU A 108 -7.16 -1.46 11.43
C LEU A 108 -6.29 -1.73 10.18
N PRO A 109 -6.30 -0.88 9.13
CA PRO A 109 -5.45 -1.10 7.96
C PRO A 109 -3.95 -1.18 8.29
N PRO A 110 -3.29 -0.21 8.94
CA PRO A 110 -1.85 -0.31 9.18
C PRO A 110 -1.47 -1.53 10.03
N VAL A 111 -2.33 -1.98 10.95
CA VAL A 111 -2.12 -3.22 11.72
C VAL A 111 -2.15 -4.45 10.81
N LEU A 112 -3.17 -4.57 9.96
CA LEU A 112 -3.29 -5.69 9.03
C LEU A 112 -2.18 -5.68 7.97
N ALA A 113 -1.79 -4.51 7.47
CA ALA A 113 -0.66 -4.35 6.58
C ALA A 113 0.65 -4.78 7.26
N GLY A 114 0.87 -4.40 8.52
CA GLY A 114 2.03 -4.82 9.31
C GLY A 114 2.08 -6.34 9.50
N ALA A 115 0.94 -6.97 9.78
CA ALA A 115 0.83 -8.42 9.86
C ALA A 115 1.11 -9.09 8.50
N LEU A 116 0.57 -8.55 7.41
CA LEU A 116 0.80 -9.06 6.05
C LEU A 116 2.27 -8.97 5.66
N ILE A 117 2.94 -7.83 5.89
CA ILE A 117 4.37 -7.64 5.62
C ILE A 117 5.21 -8.59 6.47
N SER A 118 4.88 -8.73 7.77
CA SER A 118 5.62 -9.61 8.67
C SER A 118 5.49 -11.08 8.25
N GLY A 119 4.26 -11.51 7.91
CA GLY A 119 4.00 -12.85 7.41
C GLY A 119 4.70 -13.12 6.07
N GLU A 120 4.65 -12.16 5.15
CA GLU A 120 5.33 -12.22 3.86
C GLU A 120 6.84 -12.35 4.02
N TYR A 121 7.44 -11.55 4.90
CA TYR A 121 8.88 -11.60 5.18
C TYR A 121 9.31 -12.93 5.80
N LEU A 122 8.54 -13.44 6.78
CA LEU A 122 8.79 -14.76 7.39
C LEU A 122 8.66 -15.89 6.36
N PHE A 123 7.63 -15.83 5.51
CA PHE A 123 7.43 -16.79 4.44
C PHE A 123 8.57 -16.77 3.43
N ARG A 124 9.02 -15.58 3.02
CA ARG A 124 10.19 -15.41 2.15
C ARG A 124 11.45 -15.99 2.77
N LYS A 125 11.72 -15.68 4.04
CA LYS A 125 12.90 -16.19 4.75
C LYS A 125 12.89 -17.72 4.85
N TRP A 126 11.73 -18.33 5.06
CA TRP A 126 11.59 -19.78 5.16
C TRP A 126 11.65 -20.49 3.80
N ARG A 127 10.88 -20.02 2.81
CA ARG A 127 10.71 -20.71 1.51
C ARG A 127 11.77 -20.35 0.48
N PHE A 128 12.33 -19.14 0.56
CA PHE A 128 13.24 -18.57 -0.42
C PHE A 128 14.62 -18.24 0.18
N SER A 129 15.02 -18.88 1.27
CA SER A 129 16.32 -18.65 1.94
C SER A 129 17.53 -18.68 1.00
N GLN A 130 17.42 -19.40 -0.12
CA GLN A 130 18.40 -19.51 -1.20
C GLN A 130 18.66 -18.23 -2.00
N TYR A 131 17.76 -17.23 -1.96
CA TYR A 131 17.95 -15.95 -2.64
C TYR A 131 18.52 -14.90 -1.66
N THR A 132 19.40 -14.02 -2.13
CA THR A 132 19.96 -12.94 -1.31
C THR A 132 18.88 -11.92 -0.98
N HIS A 133 18.30 -12.02 0.22
CA HIS A 133 17.32 -11.06 0.70
C HIS A 133 18.04 -9.82 1.21
N ARG A 134 18.00 -8.71 0.46
CA ARG A 134 18.40 -7.42 1.03
C ARG A 134 17.39 -7.02 2.11
N ASN A 135 17.89 -6.40 3.16
CA ASN A 135 17.02 -5.84 4.19
C ASN A 135 16.05 -4.84 3.53
N PRO A 136 14.72 -4.95 3.72
CA PRO A 136 13.75 -4.06 3.08
C PRO A 136 14.00 -2.59 3.40
N LEU A 137 14.58 -2.28 4.56
CA LEU A 137 14.98 -0.91 4.91
C LEU A 137 16.15 -0.41 4.06
N ALA A 138 17.10 -1.27 3.74
CA ALA A 138 18.20 -0.93 2.85
C ALA A 138 17.70 -0.70 1.42
N LEU A 139 16.68 -1.46 0.99
CA LEU A 139 16.02 -1.20 -0.31
C LEU A 139 15.28 0.13 -0.30
N MET A 140 14.49 0.42 0.73
CA MET A 140 13.78 1.70 0.85
C MET A 140 14.76 2.88 0.82
N LEU A 141 15.85 2.81 1.59
CA LEU A 141 16.91 3.82 1.55
C LEU A 141 17.55 3.95 0.17
N PHE A 142 17.82 2.83 -0.50
CA PHE A 142 18.37 2.82 -1.85
C PHE A 142 17.42 3.51 -2.85
N LEU A 143 16.12 3.18 -2.83
CA LEU A 143 15.10 3.78 -3.69
C LEU A 143 14.89 5.27 -3.41
N ILE A 144 14.96 5.69 -2.14
CA ILE A 144 14.88 7.11 -1.77
C ILE A 144 16.08 7.89 -2.30
N GLN A 145 17.28 7.30 -2.24
CA GLN A 145 18.51 7.96 -2.65
C GLN A 145 18.72 7.98 -4.17
N HIS A 146 18.34 6.90 -4.88
CA HIS A 146 18.68 6.71 -6.29
C HIS A 146 17.47 6.77 -7.23
N GLY A 147 16.25 6.83 -6.69
CA GLY A 147 15.02 6.70 -7.47
C GLY A 147 14.80 5.29 -8.00
N PHE A 148 13.67 5.05 -8.66
CA PHE A 148 13.45 3.79 -9.37
C PHE A 148 14.42 3.73 -10.56
N PRO A 149 15.17 2.62 -10.75
CA PRO A 149 15.95 2.44 -11.96
C PRO A 149 14.98 2.26 -13.13
N VAL A 150 14.72 3.35 -13.84
CA VAL A 150 13.99 3.32 -15.11
C VAL A 150 14.99 2.84 -16.15
N ARG A 151 14.98 1.54 -16.45
CA ARG A 151 15.52 1.02 -17.70
C ARG A 151 14.37 0.74 -18.65
#